data_AF-A0AAE9SJE7-F1
#
_entry.id   AF-A0AAE9SJE7-F1
#
_cell.length_a   1.000
_cell.length_b   1.000
_cell.length_c   1.000
_cell.angle_alpha   90.00
_cell.angle_beta   90.00
_cell.angle_gamma   90.00
#
_symmetry.space_group_name_H-M   'P 1'
#
loop_
_entity.id
_entity.type
_entity.pdbx_description
1 polymer ?
#
loop_
_entity_poly.entity_id
_entity_poly.type
_entity_poly.pdbx_seq_one_letter_code
_entity_poly.pdbx_strand_id
1 'polypeptide(L)'
;MTIQYSKPSRIGLSYRNVRGMTLLEVLVALAIFATAAISVIRSVSQHINTVSYLEEKMFAAMVVDNQMANVMLSTEKLKAKKGTEELAGRTWYWKVTPVATAQPLLKAFDVSVATEKEASPVVTVRSYVAE
;
A
#
# COMPACT_ATOMS: atom_id res chain seq x y z
N MET A 1 37.41 78.40 43.26
CA MET A 1 36.51 77.77 42.26
C MET A 1 37.35 76.77 41.49
N THR A 2 37.29 75.48 41.84
CA THR A 2 38.14 74.44 41.24
C THR A 2 37.24 73.46 40.51
N ILE A 3 37.36 73.41 39.18
CA ILE A 3 36.52 72.60 38.30
C ILE A 3 37.00 71.15 38.38
N GLN A 4 36.16 70.26 38.89
CA GLN A 4 36.35 68.80 38.87
C GLN A 4 36.01 68.26 37.47
N TYR A 5 36.96 67.59 36.82
CA TYR A 5 36.78 67.02 35.49
C TYR A 5 36.20 65.59 35.61
N SER A 6 34.96 65.40 35.17
CA SER A 6 34.26 64.12 35.13
C SER A 6 34.78 63.25 33.97
N LYS A 7 35.25 62.04 34.29
CA LYS A 7 35.80 61.05 33.36
C LYS A 7 34.67 60.44 32.51
N PRO A 8 34.79 60.32 31.17
CA PRO A 8 33.72 59.77 30.34
C PRO A 8 33.60 58.25 30.50
N SER A 9 32.37 57.79 30.73
CA SER A 9 31.97 56.37 30.80
C SER A 9 32.19 55.70 29.44
N ARG A 10 33.08 54.69 29.38
CA ARG A 10 33.26 53.88 28.16
C ARG A 10 32.06 52.95 27.99
N ILE A 11 31.22 53.21 26.99
CA ILE A 11 30.19 52.27 26.56
C ILE A 11 30.91 51.09 25.88
N GLY A 12 31.05 49.98 26.59
CA GLY A 12 31.56 48.74 26.03
C GLY A 12 30.55 48.14 25.07
N LEU A 13 30.74 48.33 23.76
CA LEU A 13 30.00 47.60 22.74
C LEU A 13 30.43 46.13 22.81
N SER A 14 29.61 45.30 23.46
CA SER A 14 29.76 43.85 23.43
C SER A 14 29.53 43.35 22.00
N TYR A 15 30.61 43.13 21.25
CA TYR A 15 30.54 42.43 19.97
C TYR A 15 30.02 41.01 20.21
N ARG A 16 28.77 40.76 19.78
CA ARG A 16 28.24 39.40 19.70
C ARG A 16 29.09 38.65 18.68
N ASN A 17 29.90 37.71 19.14
CA ASN A 17 30.68 36.84 18.27
C ASN A 17 29.70 35.88 17.57
N VAL A 18 29.33 36.21 16.34
CA VAL A 18 28.55 35.32 15.48
C VAL A 18 29.51 34.23 14.99
N ARG A 19 29.42 33.04 15.58
CA ARG A 19 30.14 31.86 15.08
C ARG A 19 29.50 31.43 13.75
N GLY A 20 30.28 31.43 12.68
CA GLY A 20 29.88 30.84 11.40
C GLY A 20 29.91 29.30 11.46
N MET A 21 29.14 28.67 10.59
CA MET A 21 29.09 27.20 10.48
C MET A 21 30.36 26.69 9.78
N THR A 22 30.96 25.65 10.32
CA THR A 22 32.15 25.03 9.72
C THR A 22 31.77 24.16 8.53
N LEU A 23 32.72 23.91 7.62
CA LEU A 23 32.52 22.97 6.51
C LEU A 23 32.16 21.56 7.01
N LEU A 24 32.77 21.13 8.13
CA LEU A 24 32.52 19.80 8.71
C LEU A 24 31.09 19.67 9.21
N GLU A 25 30.53 20.69 9.86
CA GLU A 25 29.14 20.69 10.31
C GLU A 25 28.15 20.60 9.15
N VAL A 26 28.40 21.32 8.05
CA VAL A 26 27.54 21.26 6.86
C VAL A 26 27.62 19.87 6.21
N LEU A 27 28.81 19.29 6.10
CA LEU A 27 28.99 17.94 5.56
C LEU A 27 28.28 16.88 6.41
N VAL A 28 28.42 16.95 7.73
CA VAL A 28 27.73 16.04 8.66
C VAL A 28 26.21 16.25 8.60
N ALA A 29 25.74 17.49 8.57
CA ALA A 29 24.31 17.80 8.45
C ALA A 29 23.72 17.27 7.15
N LEU A 30 24.43 17.42 6.03
CA LEU A 30 24.03 16.87 4.74
C LEU A 30 24.05 15.34 4.74
N ALA A 31 25.02 14.71 5.39
CA ALA A 31 25.06 13.25 5.52
C ALA A 31 23.85 12.72 6.31
N ILE A 32 23.55 13.32 7.46
CA ILE A 32 22.37 12.96 8.27
C ILE A 32 21.10 13.22 7.46
N PHE A 33 20.98 14.38 6.83
CA PHE A 33 19.82 14.74 6.01
C PHE A 33 19.61 13.77 4.85
N ALA A 34 20.68 13.38 4.15
CA ALA A 34 20.62 12.41 3.05
C ALA A 34 20.11 11.05 3.55
N THR A 35 20.60 10.56 4.69
CA THR A 35 20.11 9.29 5.26
C THR A 35 18.63 9.35 5.66
N ALA A 36 18.20 10.46 6.26
CA ALA A 36 16.79 10.68 6.60
C ALA A 36 15.91 10.72 5.34
N ALA A 37 16.36 11.42 4.29
CA ALA A 37 15.65 11.49 3.01
C ALA A 37 15.48 10.10 2.37
N ILE A 38 16.51 9.24 2.39
CA ILE A 38 16.42 7.86 1.90
C ILE A 38 15.36 7.07 2.68
N SER A 39 15.30 7.21 4.01
CA SER A 39 14.28 6.54 4.82
C SER A 39 12.87 6.96 4.45
N VAL A 40 12.63 8.27 4.26
CA VAL A 40 11.34 8.81 3.83
C VAL A 40 10.95 8.27 2.46
N ILE A 41 11.87 8.29 1.48
CA ILE A 41 11.61 7.77 0.14
C ILE A 41 11.20 6.29 0.22
N ARG A 42 11.92 5.47 0.99
CA ARG A 42 11.58 4.06 1.17
C ARG A 42 10.20 3.87 1.80
N SER A 43 9.86 4.67 2.81
CA SER A 43 8.53 4.64 3.43
C SER A 43 7.41 4.98 2.44
N VAL A 44 7.61 6.00 1.60
CA VAL A 44 6.65 6.38 0.56
C VAL A 44 6.51 5.28 -0.49
N SER A 45 7.63 4.70 -0.96
CA SER A 45 7.60 3.59 -1.91
C SER A 45 6.88 2.36 -1.34
N GLN A 46 7.10 2.01 -0.07
CA GLN A 46 6.38 0.93 0.61
C GLN A 46 4.89 1.22 0.71
N HIS A 47 4.50 2.46 0.98
CA HIS A 47 3.10 2.87 1.03
C HIS A 47 2.42 2.70 -0.34
N ILE A 48 3.04 3.18 -1.42
CA ILE A 48 2.51 3.02 -2.79
C ILE A 48 2.32 1.55 -3.16
N ASN A 49 3.34 0.71 -2.92
CA ASN A 49 3.25 -0.73 -3.21
C ASN A 49 2.12 -1.41 -2.44
N THR A 50 1.89 -0.97 -1.20
CA THR A 50 0.80 -1.49 -0.36
C THR A 50 -0.56 -1.09 -0.93
N VAL A 51 -0.73 0.15 -1.37
CA VAL A 51 -1.97 0.63 -1.98
C VAL A 51 -2.29 -0.15 -3.25
N SER A 52 -1.33 -0.31 -4.17
CA SER A 52 -1.56 -1.06 -5.41
C SER A 52 -1.92 -2.52 -5.17
N TYR A 53 -1.31 -3.15 -4.15
CA TYR A 53 -1.67 -4.51 -3.75
C TYR A 53 -3.10 -4.61 -3.18
N LEU A 54 -3.53 -3.61 -2.40
CA LEU A 54 -4.90 -3.55 -1.87
C LEU A 54 -5.92 -3.34 -2.99
N GLU A 55 -5.63 -2.46 -3.95
CA GLU A 55 -6.47 -2.25 -5.14
C GLU A 55 -6.62 -3.56 -5.93
N GLU A 56 -5.53 -4.28 -6.16
CA GLU A 56 -5.55 -5.57 -6.84
C GLU A 56 -6.45 -6.58 -6.12
N LYS A 57 -6.33 -6.70 -4.80
CA LYS A 57 -7.19 -7.58 -4.00
C LYS A 57 -8.66 -7.17 -4.03
N MET A 58 -8.93 -5.87 -3.94
CA MET A 58 -10.29 -5.34 -3.95
C MET A 58 -10.98 -5.68 -5.28
N PHE A 59 -10.32 -5.39 -6.40
CA PHE A 59 -10.89 -5.68 -7.73
C PHE A 59 -10.99 -7.18 -8.01
N ALA A 60 -10.00 -7.98 -7.60
CA ALA A 60 -10.10 -9.43 -7.68
C ALA A 60 -11.29 -9.97 -6.87
N ALA A 61 -11.52 -9.46 -5.67
CA ALA A 61 -12.67 -9.83 -4.84
C ALA A 61 -14.00 -9.45 -5.49
N MET A 62 -14.11 -8.26 -6.10
CA MET A 62 -15.32 -7.88 -6.84
C MET A 62 -15.61 -8.82 -8.01
N VAL A 63 -14.58 -9.25 -8.75
CA VAL A 63 -14.73 -10.26 -9.82
C VAL A 63 -15.17 -11.61 -9.23
N VAL A 64 -14.60 -12.03 -8.09
CA VAL A 64 -15.06 -13.23 -7.39
C VAL A 64 -16.54 -13.12 -7.04
N ASP A 65 -16.96 -12.01 -6.45
CA ASP A 65 -18.36 -11.78 -6.05
C ASP A 65 -19.32 -11.82 -7.24
N ASN A 66 -18.95 -11.18 -8.35
CA ASN A 66 -19.71 -11.23 -9.60
C ASN A 66 -19.86 -12.67 -10.11
N GLN A 67 -18.77 -13.45 -10.13
CA GLN A 67 -18.80 -14.84 -10.59
C GLN A 67 -19.52 -15.77 -9.62
N MET A 68 -19.42 -15.54 -8.31
CA MET A 68 -20.21 -16.25 -7.31
C MET A 68 -21.70 -16.00 -7.52
N ALA A 69 -22.11 -14.74 -7.70
CA ALA A 69 -23.49 -14.39 -8.00
C ALA A 69 -23.99 -15.10 -9.27
N ASN A 70 -23.18 -15.13 -10.34
CA ASN A 70 -23.51 -15.85 -11.57
C ASN A 70 -23.72 -17.36 -11.36
N VAL A 71 -22.93 -18.00 -10.50
CA VAL A 71 -23.10 -19.41 -10.16
C VAL A 71 -24.37 -19.63 -9.34
N MET A 72 -24.63 -18.74 -8.37
CA MET A 72 -25.81 -18.81 -7.49
C MET A 72 -27.13 -18.66 -8.24
N LEU A 73 -27.16 -17.96 -9.38
CA LEU A 73 -28.34 -17.83 -10.23
C LEU A 73 -28.76 -19.15 -10.89
N SER A 74 -27.87 -20.14 -11.02
CA SER A 74 -28.15 -21.42 -11.68
C SER A 74 -27.36 -22.57 -11.03
N THR A 75 -27.62 -22.82 -9.75
CA THR A 75 -26.93 -23.84 -8.93
C THR A 75 -27.07 -25.25 -9.46
N GLU A 76 -28.18 -25.58 -10.13
CA GLU A 76 -28.42 -26.90 -10.75
C GLU A 76 -27.38 -27.28 -11.81
N LYS A 77 -26.71 -26.28 -12.41
CA LYS A 77 -25.69 -26.47 -13.46
C LYS A 77 -24.27 -26.27 -12.96
N LEU A 78 -24.02 -26.46 -11.65
CA LEU A 78 -22.69 -26.30 -11.08
C LEU A 78 -21.67 -27.22 -11.77
N LYS A 79 -20.81 -26.63 -12.59
CA LYS A 79 -19.79 -27.30 -13.39
C LYS A 79 -18.52 -26.47 -13.39
N ALA A 80 -17.39 -27.11 -13.65
CA ALA A 80 -16.13 -26.42 -13.84
C ALA A 80 -16.25 -25.44 -15.01
N LYS A 81 -15.95 -24.17 -14.77
CA LYS A 81 -16.02 -23.10 -15.77
C LYS A 81 -14.85 -22.16 -15.57
N LYS A 82 -14.38 -21.54 -16.65
CA LYS A 82 -13.36 -20.49 -16.61
C LYS A 82 -13.69 -19.45 -17.66
N GLY A 83 -13.17 -18.25 -17.46
CA GLY A 83 -13.37 -17.15 -18.39
C GLY A 83 -12.54 -15.95 -17.99
N THR A 84 -12.90 -14.83 -18.61
CA THR A 84 -12.30 -13.53 -18.33
C THR A 84 -13.39 -12.53 -17.97
N GLU A 85 -13.02 -11.52 -17.20
CA GLU A 85 -13.86 -10.37 -16.89
C GLU A 85 -13.00 -9.11 -16.92
N GLU A 86 -13.49 -8.05 -17.57
CA GLU A 86 -12.82 -6.76 -17.59
C GLU A 86 -13.33 -5.92 -16.42
N LEU A 87 -12.45 -5.53 -15.50
CA LEU A 87 -12.81 -4.69 -14.36
C LEU A 87 -11.66 -3.75 -14.01
N ALA A 88 -11.99 -2.46 -13.84
CA ALA A 88 -11.03 -1.37 -13.60
C ALA A 88 -9.92 -1.26 -14.68
N GLY A 89 -10.27 -1.54 -15.94
CA GLY A 89 -9.32 -1.48 -17.08
C GLY A 89 -8.26 -2.58 -17.07
N ARG A 90 -8.53 -3.69 -16.37
CA ARG A 90 -7.71 -4.89 -16.36
C ARG A 90 -8.58 -6.11 -16.69
N THR A 91 -8.02 -7.01 -17.50
CA THR A 91 -8.56 -8.36 -17.71
C THR A 91 -8.23 -9.26 -16.52
N TRP A 92 -9.26 -9.84 -15.92
CA TRP A 92 -9.15 -10.82 -14.84
C TRP A 92 -9.48 -12.22 -15.34
N TYR A 93 -8.73 -13.22 -14.89
CA TYR A 93 -8.94 -14.62 -15.26
C TYR A 93 -9.57 -15.36 -14.10
N TRP A 94 -10.84 -15.74 -14.26
CA TRP A 94 -11.59 -16.41 -13.21
C TRP A 94 -11.82 -17.89 -13.52
N LYS A 95 -11.95 -18.69 -12.47
CA LYS A 95 -12.22 -20.14 -12.55
C LYS A 95 -13.17 -20.56 -11.44
N VAL A 96 -14.23 -21.25 -11.81
CA VAL A 96 -15.16 -21.96 -10.93
C VAL A 96 -14.78 -23.43 -10.93
N THR A 97 -14.54 -23.98 -9.75
CA THR A 97 -14.15 -25.39 -9.56
C THR A 97 -15.09 -26.06 -8.56
N PRO A 98 -15.95 -27.00 -8.98
CA PRO A 98 -16.75 -27.79 -8.06
C PRO A 98 -15.86 -28.57 -7.09
N VAL A 99 -16.27 -28.63 -5.83
CA VAL A 99 -15.54 -29.31 -4.76
C VAL A 99 -16.40 -30.44 -4.22
N ALA A 100 -15.82 -31.63 -4.12
CA ALA A 100 -16.49 -32.78 -3.53
C ALA A 100 -16.79 -32.51 -2.04
N THR A 101 -18.03 -32.77 -1.64
CA THR A 101 -18.51 -32.64 -0.26
C THR A 101 -18.85 -34.03 0.29
N ALA A 102 -18.70 -34.22 1.59
CA ALA A 102 -19.11 -35.46 2.26
C ALA A 102 -20.63 -35.48 2.58
N GLN A 103 -21.27 -34.30 2.60
CA GLN A 103 -22.68 -34.14 2.93
C GLN A 103 -23.51 -34.15 1.63
N PRO A 104 -24.47 -35.08 1.45
CA PRO A 104 -25.25 -35.18 0.20
C PRO A 104 -26.04 -33.91 -0.14
N LEU A 105 -26.56 -33.23 0.87
CA LEU A 105 -27.43 -32.06 0.72
C LEU A 105 -26.70 -30.75 0.41
N LEU A 106 -25.36 -30.76 0.34
CA LEU A 106 -24.56 -29.56 0.12
C LEU A 106 -23.62 -29.77 -1.06
N LYS A 107 -23.65 -28.86 -2.04
CA LYS A 107 -22.63 -28.75 -3.08
C LYS A 107 -21.71 -27.59 -2.75
N ALA A 108 -20.41 -27.78 -2.95
CA ALA A 108 -19.41 -26.74 -2.75
C ALA A 108 -18.72 -26.38 -4.07
N PHE A 109 -18.26 -25.14 -4.18
CA PHE A 109 -17.42 -24.70 -5.27
C PHE A 109 -16.47 -23.61 -4.83
N ASP A 110 -15.31 -23.60 -5.48
CA ASP A 110 -14.31 -22.54 -5.36
C ASP A 110 -14.41 -21.62 -6.56
N VAL A 111 -14.40 -20.31 -6.30
CA VAL A 111 -14.19 -19.28 -7.32
C VAL A 111 -12.83 -18.65 -7.07
N SER A 112 -11.93 -18.77 -8.04
CA SER A 112 -10.61 -18.17 -7.98
C SER A 112 -10.40 -17.17 -9.10
N VAL A 113 -9.67 -16.09 -8.80
CA VAL A 113 -9.36 -15.00 -9.74
C VAL A 113 -7.87 -14.74 -9.74
N ALA A 114 -7.28 -14.68 -10.93
CA ALA A 114 -5.87 -14.41 -11.17
C ALA A 114 -5.69 -13.24 -12.15
N THR A 115 -4.51 -12.61 -12.10
CA THR A 115 -4.11 -11.55 -13.03
C THR A 115 -3.72 -12.10 -14.41
N GLU A 116 -3.34 -13.38 -14.48
CA GLU A 116 -2.96 -14.06 -15.72
C GLU A 116 -3.54 -15.48 -15.77
N LYS A 117 -3.59 -16.06 -16.97
CA LYS A 117 -4.25 -17.35 -17.24
C LYS A 117 -3.68 -18.53 -16.43
N GLU A 118 -2.37 -18.51 -16.14
CA GLU A 118 -1.62 -19.59 -15.50
C GLU A 118 -0.95 -19.15 -14.19
N ALA A 119 -1.25 -17.93 -13.72
CA ALA A 119 -0.74 -17.43 -12.45
C ALA A 119 -1.48 -18.06 -11.27
N SER A 120 -0.85 -17.95 -10.09
CA SER A 120 -1.54 -18.23 -8.83
C SER A 120 -2.67 -17.22 -8.62
N PRO A 121 -3.83 -17.65 -8.09
CA PRO A 121 -4.94 -16.73 -7.86
C PRO A 121 -4.59 -15.70 -6.79
N VAL A 122 -5.01 -14.46 -7.04
CA VAL A 122 -4.94 -13.36 -6.06
C VAL A 122 -5.91 -13.62 -4.92
N VAL A 123 -7.10 -14.12 -5.25
CA VAL A 123 -8.18 -14.45 -4.30
C VAL A 123 -8.85 -15.75 -4.73
N THR A 124 -9.13 -16.61 -3.75
CA THR A 124 -10.00 -17.79 -3.90
C THR A 124 -11.03 -17.78 -2.78
N VAL A 125 -12.30 -17.93 -3.12
CA VAL A 125 -13.41 -18.03 -2.15
C VAL A 125 -14.16 -19.33 -2.38
N ARG A 126 -14.45 -20.04 -1.29
CA ARG A 126 -15.30 -21.24 -1.28
C ARG A 126 -16.71 -20.87 -0.88
N SER A 127 -17.70 -21.39 -1.60
CA SER A 127 -19.11 -21.25 -1.25
C SER A 127 -19.81 -22.60 -1.22
N TYR A 128 -20.95 -22.64 -0.55
CA TYR A 128 -21.81 -23.81 -0.37
C TYR A 128 -23.23 -23.47 -0.79
N VAL A 129 -23.88 -24.39 -1.50
CA VAL A 129 -25.29 -24.29 -1.90
C VAL A 129 -26.01 -25.57 -1.51
N ALA A 130 -27.26 -25.42 -1.07
CA ALA A 130 -28.13 -26.56 -0.86
C ALA A 130 -28.45 -27.20 -2.23
N GLU A 131 -28.54 -28.53 -2.23
CA GLU A 131 -29.04 -29.28 -3.39
C GLU A 131 -30.54 -29.06 -3.64
#